data_AF-A0A7X0HBH2-F1
#
_entry.id   AF-A0A7X0HBH2-F1
#
_cell.length_a   1.000
_cell.length_b   1.000
_cell.length_c   1.000
_cell.angle_alpha   90.00
_cell.angle_beta   90.00
_cell.angle_gamma   90.00
#
_symmetry.space_group_name_H-M   'P 1'
#
loop_
_entity.id
_entity.type
_entity.pdbx_description
1 polymer ?
#
loop_
_entity_poly.entity_id
_entity_poly.type
_entity_poly.pdbx_seq_one_letter_code
_entity_poly.pdbx_strand_id
1 'polypeptide(L)'
;MTTIGVEEEYLLFDPVTGLPVAQAEKVRRATDLEGGASDRGGEVQPELLQAQVEVATPVCGTLAEVDTHLRRLRQAVGVAAEAHGCRLMACATPPLREDTPMPVTDRTRYLAMRAQAPQLVAEQLINGMHVHVAVPDREAGVQVLNRIRVWLPTLTAMGVNSPLWDGRDTGFASWRTVIFGRWPVTGVPPHFQDAADYDRRMGQLLNAGLIADTGQLYWQARLSERYPTVEVRCLDVQLRVDDAVALAGVTRALVETALAETAAGAPAPRPAPELLQAAIWHAARHGLSDALIDPGGTRRPAGDVLHHCLLRHLAPALDASGDAPLVTGWVHRLLREGTGADRQRTAFTGGGPAAALDLITTESNTH
;
A
#
# COMPACT_ATOMS: atom_id res chain seq x y z
N MET A 1 12.54 18.70 8.34
CA MET A 1 12.50 17.26 8.07
C MET A 1 11.07 16.91 7.72
N THR A 2 10.84 16.24 6.59
CA THR A 2 9.48 15.92 6.14
C THR A 2 8.91 14.79 6.98
N THR A 3 7.72 15.00 7.54
CA THR A 3 7.04 14.00 8.37
C THR A 3 6.28 12.99 7.53
N ILE A 4 6.08 11.81 8.10
CA ILE A 4 5.42 10.67 7.46
C ILE A 4 4.42 10.00 8.40
N GLY A 5 3.40 9.37 7.83
CA GLY A 5 2.50 8.45 8.52
C GLY A 5 2.29 7.21 7.68
N VAL A 6 2.16 6.05 8.31
CA VAL A 6 1.97 4.76 7.64
C VAL A 6 0.66 4.14 8.11
N GLU A 7 -0.15 3.71 7.15
CA GLU A 7 -1.33 2.89 7.37
C GLU A 7 -1.05 1.47 6.86
N GLU A 8 -1.42 0.45 7.62
CA GLU A 8 -1.36 -0.95 7.20
C GLU A 8 -2.73 -1.61 7.45
N GLU A 9 -3.25 -2.27 6.41
CA GLU A 9 -4.46 -3.09 6.49
C GLU A 9 -4.04 -4.56 6.67
N TYR A 10 -4.78 -5.32 7.47
CA TYR A 10 -4.50 -6.73 7.73
C TYR A 10 -5.75 -7.59 7.67
N LEU A 11 -5.56 -8.88 7.39
CA LEU A 11 -6.61 -9.90 7.52
C LEU A 11 -6.56 -10.56 8.90
N LEU A 12 -7.75 -10.88 9.40
CA LEU A 12 -7.97 -11.78 10.51
C LEU A 12 -8.38 -13.14 9.98
N PHE A 13 -7.73 -14.20 10.45
CA PHE A 13 -7.99 -15.56 9.98
C PHE A 13 -8.09 -16.57 11.13
N ASP A 14 -8.76 -17.68 10.86
CA ASP A 14 -8.80 -18.84 11.74
C ASP A 14 -7.50 -19.65 11.61
N PRO A 15 -6.72 -19.81 12.70
CA PRO A 15 -5.43 -20.52 12.67
C PRO A 15 -5.54 -22.01 12.32
N VAL A 16 -6.73 -22.62 12.44
CA VAL A 16 -6.94 -24.03 12.13
C VAL A 16 -7.27 -24.22 10.65
N THR A 17 -8.18 -23.41 10.11
CA THR A 17 -8.66 -23.56 8.72
C THR A 17 -7.87 -22.73 7.71
N GLY A 18 -7.17 -21.68 8.16
CA GLY A 18 -6.48 -20.72 7.30
C GLY A 18 -7.41 -19.76 6.56
N LEU A 19 -8.70 -19.73 6.91
CA LEU A 19 -9.72 -18.91 6.24
C LEU A 19 -9.92 -17.57 6.96
N PRO A 20 -10.20 -16.47 6.22
CA PRO A 20 -10.57 -15.19 6.82
C PRO A 20 -11.81 -15.29 7.71
N VAL A 21 -11.84 -14.54 8.83
CA VAL A 21 -12.95 -14.57 9.80
C VAL A 21 -13.47 -13.17 10.13
N ALA A 22 -14.79 -13.05 10.29
CA ALA A 22 -15.48 -11.79 10.60
C ALA A 22 -15.33 -11.35 12.08
N GLN A 23 -14.11 -11.04 12.52
CA GLN A 23 -13.82 -10.68 13.92
C GLN A 23 -13.30 -9.24 14.11
N ALA A 24 -13.23 -8.42 13.05
CA ALA A 24 -12.59 -7.10 13.07
C ALA A 24 -13.09 -6.19 14.21
N GLU A 25 -14.40 -6.09 14.43
CA GLU A 25 -14.95 -5.24 15.49
C GLU A 25 -14.63 -5.75 16.90
N LYS A 26 -14.52 -7.07 17.10
CA LYS A 26 -14.13 -7.63 18.40
C LYS A 26 -12.67 -7.34 18.69
N VAL A 27 -11.80 -7.61 17.72
CA VAL A 27 -10.36 -7.32 17.81
C VAL A 27 -10.12 -5.83 18.06
N ARG A 28 -10.77 -4.94 17.28
CA ARG A 28 -10.66 -3.49 17.46
C ARG A 28 -11.08 -3.00 18.85
N ARG A 29 -12.12 -3.60 19.45
CA ARG A 29 -12.54 -3.24 20.82
C ARG A 29 -11.56 -3.72 21.88
N ALA A 30 -10.84 -4.81 21.62
CA ALA A 30 -9.93 -5.43 22.56
C ALA A 30 -8.52 -4.81 22.56
N THR A 31 -8.15 -4.02 21.54
CA THR A 31 -6.79 -3.44 21.46
C THR A 31 -6.48 -2.38 22.52
N ASP A 32 -7.47 -1.84 23.24
CA ASP A 32 -7.37 -0.77 24.28
C ASP A 32 -6.54 0.47 23.86
N LEU A 33 -6.18 0.57 22.58
CA LEU A 33 -5.66 1.74 21.93
C LEU A 33 -6.84 2.69 21.77
N GLU A 34 -6.92 3.70 22.63
CA GLU A 34 -8.04 4.63 22.72
C GLU A 34 -8.52 5.02 21.32
N GLY A 35 -9.74 4.61 20.98
CA GLY A 35 -10.55 5.33 20.02
C GLY A 35 -10.88 6.67 20.65
N GLY A 36 -9.89 7.59 20.66
CA GLY A 36 -10.09 8.93 21.18
C GLY A 36 -11.35 9.50 20.54
N ALA A 37 -12.26 9.98 21.38
CA ALA A 37 -13.50 10.67 20.99
C ALA A 37 -13.19 12.03 20.32
N SER A 38 -12.33 12.00 19.32
CA SER A 38 -12.10 13.06 18.36
C SER A 38 -12.52 12.51 17.00
N ASP A 39 -12.96 13.37 16.09
CA ASP A 39 -13.23 13.06 14.69
C ASP A 39 -12.02 12.49 13.92
N ARG A 40 -10.98 12.02 14.62
CA ARG A 40 -9.68 11.68 14.06
C ARG A 40 -9.42 10.22 13.73
N GLY A 41 -10.32 9.30 14.08
CA GLY A 41 -10.08 7.86 13.94
C GLY A 41 -9.05 7.40 14.98
N GLY A 42 -9.32 6.32 15.70
CA GLY A 42 -8.31 5.73 16.60
C GLY A 42 -7.16 5.12 15.79
N GLU A 43 -6.10 4.69 16.48
CA GLU A 43 -4.97 4.00 15.83
C GLU A 43 -5.36 2.66 15.17
N VAL A 44 -6.53 2.11 15.51
CA VAL A 44 -7.10 0.89 14.93
C VAL A 44 -8.51 1.18 14.42
N GLN A 45 -8.73 0.95 13.14
CA GLN A 45 -9.97 1.24 12.44
C GLN A 45 -10.56 -0.01 11.78
N PRO A 46 -11.90 -0.09 11.62
CA PRO A 46 -12.50 -1.15 10.84
C PRO A 46 -12.39 -0.82 9.34
N GLU A 47 -12.13 -1.85 8.53
CA GLU A 47 -12.10 -1.74 7.08
C GLU A 47 -13.44 -2.22 6.45
N LEU A 48 -13.56 -2.15 5.12
CA LEU A 48 -14.77 -2.50 4.36
C LEU A 48 -15.37 -3.85 4.76
N LEU A 49 -14.55 -4.90 4.88
CA LEU A 49 -15.00 -6.24 5.22
C LEU A 49 -14.66 -6.57 6.67
N GLN A 50 -15.53 -7.33 7.34
CA GLN A 50 -15.40 -7.63 8.77
C GLN A 50 -14.23 -8.58 9.11
N ALA A 51 -13.47 -9.04 8.11
CA ALA A 51 -12.22 -9.77 8.30
C ALA A 51 -10.98 -8.87 8.28
N GLN A 52 -11.15 -7.56 8.10
CA GLN A 52 -10.04 -6.65 7.89
C GLN A 52 -9.96 -5.59 9.00
N VAL A 53 -8.74 -5.30 9.43
CA VAL A 53 -8.43 -4.25 10.41
C VAL A 53 -7.35 -3.36 9.84
N GLU A 54 -7.52 -2.05 9.97
CA GLU A 54 -6.53 -1.06 9.57
C GLU A 54 -5.85 -0.51 10.82
N VAL A 55 -4.53 -0.30 10.77
CA VAL A 55 -3.80 0.48 11.76
C VAL A 55 -3.15 1.69 11.11
N ALA A 56 -3.03 2.77 11.87
CA ALA A 56 -2.36 3.99 11.43
C ALA A 56 -1.33 4.44 12.48
N THR A 57 -0.10 4.72 12.06
CA THR A 57 0.89 5.37 12.93
C THR A 57 0.46 6.81 13.23
N PRO A 58 0.92 7.40 14.35
CA PRO A 58 0.94 8.86 14.45
C PRO A 58 1.86 9.47 13.38
N VAL A 59 1.90 10.80 13.34
CA VAL A 59 2.85 11.54 12.49
C VAL A 59 4.27 11.36 13.04
N CYS A 60 5.12 10.71 12.26
CA CYS A 60 6.52 10.42 12.60
C CYS A 60 7.47 11.38 11.87
N GLY A 61 8.57 11.75 12.54
CA GLY A 61 9.69 12.48 11.96
C GLY A 61 10.80 11.56 11.42
N THR A 62 10.90 10.33 11.93
CA THR A 62 11.99 9.40 11.57
C THR A 62 11.47 8.01 11.22
N LEU A 63 12.26 7.23 10.46
CA LEU A 63 11.96 5.83 10.19
C LEU A 63 12.01 4.94 11.45
N ALA A 64 12.82 5.33 12.44
CA ALA A 64 12.87 4.62 13.73
C ALA A 64 11.56 4.76 14.52
N GLU A 65 10.92 5.93 14.46
CA GLU A 65 9.59 6.13 15.03
C GLU A 65 8.54 5.29 14.29
N VAL A 66 8.58 5.25 12.95
CA VAL A 66 7.69 4.39 12.15
C VAL A 66 7.85 2.93 12.54
N ASP A 67 9.08 2.42 12.62
CA ASP A 67 9.38 1.05 13.06
C ASP A 67 8.77 0.75 14.43
N THR A 68 9.04 1.62 15.41
CA THR A 68 8.54 1.48 16.79
C THR A 68 7.01 1.43 16.81
N HIS A 69 6.34 2.33 16.10
CA HIS A 69 4.88 2.39 16.08
C HIS A 69 4.28 1.18 15.34
N LEU A 70 4.81 0.77 14.20
CA LEU A 70 4.29 -0.38 13.45
C LEU A 70 4.44 -1.68 14.25
N ARG A 71 5.59 -1.91 14.90
CA ARG A 71 5.77 -3.09 15.77
C ARG A 71 4.76 -3.11 16.91
N ARG A 72 4.59 -1.99 17.61
CA ARG A 72 3.62 -1.85 18.70
C ARG A 72 2.18 -2.10 18.21
N LEU A 73 1.80 -1.52 17.06
CA LEU A 73 0.45 -1.66 16.50
C LEU A 73 0.18 -3.10 16.05
N ARG A 74 1.10 -3.73 15.32
CA ARG A 74 1.00 -5.14 14.94
C ARG A 74 0.91 -6.05 16.16
N GLN A 75 1.71 -5.79 17.20
CA GLN A 75 1.66 -6.55 18.46
C GLN A 75 0.31 -6.40 19.15
N ALA A 76 -0.19 -5.17 19.30
CA ALA A 76 -1.47 -4.91 19.96
C ALA A 76 -2.63 -5.62 19.23
N VAL A 77 -2.69 -5.49 17.90
CA VAL A 77 -3.72 -6.16 17.08
C VAL A 77 -3.54 -7.68 17.11
N GLY A 78 -2.31 -8.18 17.05
CA GLY A 78 -1.99 -9.61 17.14
C GLY A 78 -2.50 -10.22 18.45
N VAL A 79 -2.16 -9.62 19.60
CA VAL A 79 -2.62 -10.07 20.92
C VAL A 79 -4.15 -10.03 21.02
N ALA A 80 -4.78 -8.96 20.51
CA ALA A 80 -6.24 -8.84 20.49
C ALA A 80 -6.90 -9.90 19.59
N ALA A 81 -6.30 -10.23 18.45
CA ALA A 81 -6.76 -11.29 17.55
C ALA A 81 -6.70 -12.66 18.24
N GLU A 82 -5.59 -12.97 18.92
CA GLU A 82 -5.41 -14.22 19.65
C GLU A 82 -6.45 -14.41 20.76
N ALA A 83 -6.74 -13.34 21.51
CA ALA A 83 -7.77 -13.35 22.55
C ALA A 83 -9.18 -13.69 22.02
N HIS A 84 -9.41 -13.49 20.72
CA HIS A 84 -10.67 -13.82 20.03
C HIS A 84 -10.58 -15.07 19.14
N GLY A 85 -9.53 -15.89 19.31
CA GLY A 85 -9.37 -17.17 18.61
C GLY A 85 -9.01 -17.03 17.13
N CYS A 86 -8.49 -15.88 16.72
CA CYS A 86 -7.99 -15.64 15.36
C CYS A 86 -6.52 -15.20 15.38
N ARG A 87 -5.95 -14.98 14.20
CA ARG A 87 -4.57 -14.53 14.02
C ARG A 87 -4.53 -13.39 13.00
N LEU A 88 -3.48 -12.57 13.10
CA LEU A 88 -3.22 -11.47 12.16
C LEU A 88 -2.40 -11.96 10.97
N MET A 89 -2.77 -11.53 9.76
CA MET A 89 -2.08 -11.87 8.51
C MET A 89 -1.74 -10.60 7.73
N ALA A 90 -0.45 -10.29 7.63
CA ALA A 90 0.10 -9.18 6.88
C ALA A 90 0.37 -9.58 5.42
N CYS A 91 -0.69 -9.93 4.70
CA CYS A 91 -0.65 -10.14 3.25
C CYS A 91 -1.76 -9.37 2.55
N ALA A 92 -1.50 -8.99 1.30
CA ALA A 92 -2.45 -8.16 0.56
C ALA A 92 -3.64 -8.93 -0.01
N THR A 93 -3.61 -10.27 -0.02
CA THR A 93 -4.73 -11.14 -0.37
C THR A 93 -4.65 -12.44 0.43
N PRO A 94 -5.79 -13.03 0.84
CA PRO A 94 -5.76 -14.28 1.58
C PRO A 94 -5.35 -15.44 0.65
N PRO A 95 -4.41 -16.32 1.06
CA PRO A 95 -4.06 -17.52 0.29
C PRO A 95 -5.23 -18.47 0.07
N LEU A 96 -6.13 -18.58 1.07
CA LEU A 96 -7.35 -19.38 1.04
C LEU A 96 -8.57 -18.48 1.22
N ARG A 97 -9.67 -18.78 0.54
CA ARG A 97 -10.97 -18.12 0.75
C ARG A 97 -12.10 -19.10 0.50
N GLU A 98 -13.28 -18.76 1.00
CA GLU A 98 -14.52 -19.42 0.62
C GLU A 98 -15.22 -18.65 -0.51
N ASP A 99 -16.19 -19.31 -1.15
CA ASP A 99 -17.07 -18.67 -2.12
C ASP A 99 -18.12 -17.76 -1.44
N THR A 100 -18.42 -18.01 -0.16
CA THR A 100 -19.33 -17.17 0.62
C THR A 100 -18.69 -15.80 0.86
N PRO A 101 -19.32 -14.70 0.43
CA PRO A 101 -18.75 -13.37 0.65
C PRO A 101 -18.60 -13.03 2.12
N MET A 102 -17.46 -12.44 2.48
CA MET A 102 -17.23 -11.89 3.82
C MET A 102 -18.26 -10.79 4.12
N PRO A 103 -18.88 -10.78 5.31
CA PRO A 103 -19.78 -9.70 5.71
C PRO A 103 -19.10 -8.32 5.63
N VAL A 104 -19.86 -7.35 5.14
CA VAL A 104 -19.45 -5.94 5.07
C VAL A 104 -19.63 -5.30 6.44
N THR A 105 -18.69 -4.45 6.84
CA THR A 105 -18.75 -3.67 8.08
C THR A 105 -19.96 -2.74 8.06
N ASP A 106 -20.69 -2.64 9.18
CA ASP A 106 -21.93 -1.86 9.30
C ASP A 106 -21.69 -0.34 9.33
N ARG A 107 -21.32 0.21 8.17
CA ARG A 107 -21.14 1.64 7.92
C ARG A 107 -21.92 2.00 6.66
N THR A 108 -22.64 3.12 6.69
CA THR A 108 -23.48 3.57 5.57
C THR A 108 -22.74 3.58 4.23
N ARG A 109 -21.51 4.10 4.22
CA ARG A 109 -20.64 4.12 3.02
C ARG A 109 -20.39 2.72 2.47
N TYR A 110 -20.03 1.77 3.32
CA TYR A 110 -19.69 0.41 2.93
C TYR A 110 -20.91 -0.38 2.43
N LEU A 111 -22.06 -0.19 3.08
CA LEU A 111 -23.32 -0.77 2.62
C LEU A 111 -23.75 -0.21 1.24
N ALA A 112 -23.52 1.08 1.00
CA ALA A 112 -23.77 1.71 -0.30
C ALA A 112 -22.84 1.14 -1.39
N MET A 113 -21.54 0.99 -1.10
CA MET A 113 -20.59 0.34 -2.02
C MET A 113 -21.03 -1.08 -2.38
N ARG A 114 -21.46 -1.88 -1.40
CA ARG A 114 -21.97 -3.24 -1.65
C ARG A 114 -23.20 -3.23 -2.55
N ALA A 115 -24.13 -2.29 -2.35
CA ALA A 115 -25.31 -2.18 -3.18
C ALA A 115 -24.98 -1.80 -4.64
N GLN A 116 -23.97 -0.95 -4.84
CA GLN A 116 -23.55 -0.49 -6.16
C GLN A 116 -22.74 -1.55 -6.93
N ALA A 117 -21.83 -2.25 -6.25
CA ALA A 117 -20.88 -3.16 -6.89
C ALA A 117 -20.67 -4.46 -6.08
N PRO A 118 -21.68 -5.34 -5.97
CA PRO A 118 -21.66 -6.49 -5.06
C PRO A 118 -20.44 -7.41 -5.28
N GLN A 119 -20.12 -7.75 -6.53
CA GLN A 119 -19.02 -8.66 -6.85
C GLN A 119 -17.65 -8.04 -6.55
N LEU A 120 -17.47 -6.74 -6.85
CA LEU A 120 -16.20 -6.07 -6.54
C LEU A 120 -15.99 -6.00 -5.02
N VAL A 121 -17.04 -5.71 -4.25
CA VAL A 121 -16.98 -5.70 -2.78
C VAL A 121 -16.73 -7.09 -2.22
N ALA A 122 -17.36 -8.13 -2.74
CA ALA A 122 -17.13 -9.52 -2.30
C ALA A 122 -15.66 -9.96 -2.48
N GLU A 123 -14.99 -9.44 -3.50
CA GLU A 123 -13.59 -9.72 -3.79
C GLU A 123 -12.61 -8.71 -3.17
N GLN A 124 -13.11 -7.71 -2.43
CA GLN A 124 -12.31 -6.64 -1.81
C GLN A 124 -11.62 -7.11 -0.50
N LEU A 125 -11.29 -8.40 -0.39
CA LEU A 125 -10.42 -8.97 0.67
C LEU A 125 -8.94 -8.62 0.37
N ILE A 126 -8.68 -7.34 0.12
CA ILE A 126 -7.37 -6.83 -0.26
C ILE A 126 -6.85 -5.83 0.75
N ASN A 127 -5.55 -5.89 1.05
CA ASN A 127 -4.95 -5.09 2.11
C ASN A 127 -3.72 -4.32 1.62
N GLY A 128 -3.72 -3.01 1.81
CA GLY A 128 -2.64 -2.11 1.40
C GLY A 128 -1.70 -1.70 2.54
N MET A 129 -0.58 -1.13 2.11
CA MET A 129 0.20 -0.20 2.91
C MET A 129 0.06 1.18 2.26
N HIS A 130 -0.33 2.19 3.04
CA HIS A 130 -0.38 3.57 2.57
C HIS A 130 0.67 4.41 3.29
N VAL A 131 1.41 5.22 2.53
CA VAL A 131 2.40 6.14 3.10
C VAL A 131 1.97 7.56 2.81
N HIS A 132 1.69 8.29 3.89
CA HIS A 132 1.46 9.72 3.87
C HIS A 132 2.77 10.46 4.05
N VAL A 133 3.09 11.40 3.16
CA VAL A 133 4.26 12.28 3.28
C VAL A 133 3.82 13.73 3.26
N ALA A 134 4.22 14.50 4.26
CA ALA A 134 3.84 15.91 4.38
C ALA A 134 4.34 16.75 3.20
N VAL A 135 3.48 17.65 2.73
CA VAL A 135 3.80 18.66 1.71
C VAL A 135 3.40 20.05 2.23
N PRO A 136 4.10 21.11 1.82
CA PRO A 136 3.88 22.45 2.38
C PRO A 136 2.48 23.01 2.06
N ASP A 137 1.96 22.68 0.88
CA ASP A 137 0.64 23.10 0.41
C ASP A 137 0.12 22.17 -0.70
N ARG A 138 -1.13 22.42 -1.13
CA ARG A 138 -1.80 21.63 -2.18
C ARG A 138 -1.10 21.73 -3.53
N GLU A 139 -0.54 22.89 -3.86
CA GLU A 139 0.13 23.11 -5.15
C GLU A 139 1.40 22.27 -5.23
N ALA A 140 2.23 22.33 -4.19
CA ALA A 140 3.39 21.46 -4.04
C ALA A 140 2.99 19.98 -4.07
N GLY A 141 1.88 19.60 -3.43
CA GLY A 141 1.32 18.26 -3.50
C GLY A 141 1.03 17.81 -4.94
N VAL A 142 0.39 18.66 -5.76
CA VAL A 142 0.14 18.35 -7.18
C VAL A 142 1.43 18.19 -7.97
N GLN A 143 2.41 19.07 -7.75
CA GLN A 143 3.70 18.97 -8.43
C GLN A 143 4.46 17.70 -8.03
N VAL A 144 4.39 17.30 -6.76
CA VAL A 144 4.90 16.01 -6.29
C VAL A 144 4.20 14.85 -7.00
N LEU A 145 2.85 14.83 -7.01
CA LEU A 145 2.08 13.79 -7.71
C LEU A 145 2.52 13.66 -9.17
N ASN A 146 2.62 14.77 -9.89
CA ASN A 146 3.03 14.78 -11.30
C ASN A 146 4.40 14.10 -11.52
N ARG A 147 5.33 14.27 -10.59
CA ARG A 147 6.70 13.73 -10.66
C ARG A 147 6.79 12.28 -10.25
N ILE A 148 6.11 11.86 -9.19
CA ILE A 148 6.25 10.49 -8.69
C ILE A 148 5.53 9.45 -9.56
N ARG A 149 4.63 9.88 -10.47
CA ARG A 149 3.89 8.99 -11.40
C ARG A 149 4.77 7.98 -12.13
N VAL A 150 5.95 8.39 -12.58
CA VAL A 150 6.90 7.52 -13.30
C VAL A 150 7.57 6.48 -12.40
N TRP A 151 7.54 6.68 -11.08
CA TRP A 151 8.13 5.78 -10.08
C TRP A 151 7.11 4.83 -9.45
N LEU A 152 5.79 5.07 -9.61
CA LEU A 152 4.75 4.20 -9.07
C LEU A 152 4.85 2.74 -9.57
N PRO A 153 5.18 2.44 -10.85
CA PRO A 153 5.46 1.07 -11.28
C PRO A 153 6.61 0.42 -10.51
N THR A 154 7.71 1.15 -10.30
CA THR A 154 8.87 0.65 -9.53
C THR A 154 8.48 0.40 -8.07
N LEU A 155 7.79 1.34 -7.42
CA LEU A 155 7.29 1.16 -6.06
C LEU A 155 6.34 -0.04 -5.94
N THR A 156 5.40 -0.18 -6.88
CA THR A 156 4.49 -1.33 -6.95
C THR A 156 5.29 -2.63 -7.01
N ALA A 157 6.27 -2.71 -7.91
CA ALA A 157 7.10 -3.91 -8.08
C ALA A 157 7.91 -4.28 -6.82
N MET A 158 8.40 -3.27 -6.09
CA MET A 158 9.14 -3.45 -4.84
C MET A 158 8.25 -3.93 -3.69
N GLY A 159 7.01 -3.43 -3.65
CA GLY A 159 6.07 -3.68 -2.56
C GLY A 159 5.05 -4.79 -2.82
N VAL A 160 5.25 -5.68 -3.80
CA VAL A 160 4.32 -6.78 -4.09
C VAL A 160 4.32 -7.88 -3.01
N ASN A 161 3.14 -8.28 -2.56
CA ASN A 161 2.96 -9.26 -1.48
C ASN A 161 1.61 -10.01 -1.54
N SER A 162 1.06 -10.24 -2.73
CA SER A 162 -0.22 -10.95 -2.92
C SER A 162 -0.24 -11.90 -4.12
N PRO A 163 0.58 -12.95 -4.16
CA PRO A 163 0.59 -13.87 -5.29
C PRO A 163 -0.53 -14.92 -5.25
N LEU A 164 -1.05 -15.22 -4.05
CA LEU A 164 -2.01 -16.30 -3.82
C LEU A 164 -3.44 -15.78 -3.69
N TRP A 165 -4.38 -16.53 -4.25
CA TRP A 165 -5.82 -16.31 -4.12
C TRP A 165 -6.49 -17.65 -4.36
N ASP A 166 -7.48 -18.04 -3.54
CA ASP A 166 -8.31 -19.22 -3.82
C ASP A 166 -7.52 -20.54 -3.89
N GLY A 167 -6.51 -20.68 -3.02
CA GLY A 167 -5.67 -21.88 -2.93
C GLY A 167 -4.67 -22.06 -4.07
N ARG A 168 -4.46 -21.05 -4.92
CA ARG A 168 -3.59 -21.12 -6.10
C ARG A 168 -2.75 -19.85 -6.27
N ASP A 169 -1.62 -19.99 -6.96
CA ASP A 169 -0.89 -18.86 -7.52
C ASP A 169 -1.73 -18.24 -8.65
N THR A 170 -1.94 -16.93 -8.57
CA THR A 170 -2.71 -16.16 -9.55
C THR A 170 -1.93 -15.88 -10.83
N GLY A 171 -0.62 -16.11 -10.80
CA GLY A 171 0.33 -15.62 -11.78
C GLY A 171 0.76 -14.18 -11.53
N PHE A 172 0.12 -13.40 -10.66
CA PHE A 172 0.52 -12.02 -10.35
C PHE A 172 1.36 -11.98 -9.08
N ALA A 173 2.29 -11.03 -8.97
CA ALA A 173 3.00 -10.77 -7.72
C ALA A 173 2.15 -9.90 -6.77
N SER A 174 1.36 -8.97 -7.32
CA SER A 174 0.31 -8.24 -6.60
C SER A 174 -1.05 -8.49 -7.24
N TRP A 175 -1.79 -9.49 -6.72
CA TRP A 175 -3.19 -9.72 -7.09
C TRP A 175 -4.09 -8.61 -6.56
N ARG A 176 -3.72 -7.96 -5.44
CA ARG A 176 -4.39 -6.75 -4.93
C ARG A 176 -4.51 -5.68 -6.01
N THR A 177 -3.43 -5.39 -6.74
CA THR A 177 -3.45 -4.38 -7.82
C THR A 177 -4.47 -4.73 -8.90
N VAL A 178 -4.63 -6.01 -9.25
CA VAL A 178 -5.61 -6.46 -10.24
C VAL A 178 -7.04 -6.29 -9.74
N ILE A 179 -7.32 -6.70 -8.49
CA ILE A 179 -8.64 -6.55 -7.87
C ILE A 179 -9.02 -5.06 -7.81
N PHE A 180 -8.10 -4.21 -7.34
CA PHE A 180 -8.31 -2.77 -7.16
C PHE A 180 -8.46 -2.04 -8.50
N GLY A 181 -7.84 -2.55 -9.57
CA GLY A 181 -7.89 -2.00 -10.92
C GLY A 181 -9.24 -2.11 -11.63
N ARG A 182 -10.26 -2.72 -11.00
CA ARG A 182 -11.61 -2.87 -11.57
C ARG A 182 -12.57 -1.75 -11.19
N TRP A 183 -12.17 -0.87 -10.27
CA TRP A 183 -12.99 0.26 -9.86
C TRP A 183 -12.94 1.42 -10.88
N PRO A 184 -13.96 2.30 -10.94
CA PRO A 184 -14.10 3.30 -12.02
C PRO A 184 -12.96 4.32 -12.11
N VAL A 185 -12.39 4.73 -10.98
CA VAL A 185 -11.33 5.74 -10.91
C VAL A 185 -10.13 5.13 -10.19
N THR A 186 -9.23 4.52 -10.96
CA THR A 186 -8.11 3.71 -10.45
C THR A 186 -6.84 3.90 -11.29
N GLY A 187 -5.72 3.34 -10.83
CA GLY A 187 -4.44 3.33 -11.56
C GLY A 187 -3.55 4.53 -11.24
N VAL A 188 -2.64 4.88 -12.16
CA VAL A 188 -1.74 6.02 -11.98
C VAL A 188 -2.56 7.32 -12.06
N PRO A 189 -2.41 8.27 -11.11
CA PRO A 189 -3.12 9.53 -11.20
C PRO A 189 -2.78 10.24 -12.53
N PRO A 190 -3.70 11.00 -13.13
CA PRO A 190 -3.39 11.75 -14.34
C PRO A 190 -2.38 12.87 -14.03
N HIS A 191 -1.81 13.46 -15.08
CA HIS A 191 -1.09 14.73 -14.91
C HIS A 191 -2.11 15.84 -14.64
N PHE A 192 -1.79 16.75 -13.71
CA PHE A 192 -2.59 17.93 -13.39
C PHE A 192 -1.79 19.20 -13.66
N GLN A 193 -2.47 20.27 -14.08
CA GLN A 193 -1.79 21.54 -14.31
C GLN A 193 -1.35 22.20 -13.00
N ASP A 194 -2.28 22.25 -12.04
CA ASP A 194 -2.15 22.91 -10.74
C ASP A 194 -3.22 22.32 -9.77
N ALA A 195 -3.26 22.82 -8.53
CA ALA A 195 -4.27 22.42 -7.55
C ALA A 195 -5.71 22.71 -8.01
N ALA A 196 -5.94 23.77 -8.78
CA ALA A 196 -7.28 24.12 -9.26
C ALA A 196 -7.77 23.15 -10.36
N ASP A 197 -6.89 22.66 -11.23
CA ASP A 197 -7.18 21.60 -12.19
C ASP A 197 -7.50 20.28 -11.49
N TYR A 198 -6.75 19.93 -10.44
CA TYR A 198 -7.08 18.78 -9.60
C TYR A 198 -8.50 18.89 -9.04
N ASP A 199 -8.82 19.98 -8.35
CA ASP A 199 -10.12 20.18 -7.70
C ASP A 199 -11.28 20.21 -8.69
N ARG A 200 -11.09 20.91 -9.82
CA ARG A 200 -12.08 20.96 -10.89
C ARG A 200 -12.41 19.57 -11.42
N ARG A 201 -11.39 18.74 -11.66
CA ARG A 201 -11.59 17.38 -12.20
C ARG A 201 -12.24 16.45 -11.18
N MET A 202 -11.91 16.59 -9.90
CA MET A 202 -12.57 15.81 -8.84
C MET A 202 -14.03 16.24 -8.66
N GLY A 203 -14.29 17.54 -8.68
CA GLY A 203 -15.65 18.09 -8.69
C GLY A 203 -16.48 17.58 -9.88
N GLN A 204 -15.89 17.42 -11.06
CA GLN A 204 -16.59 16.84 -12.22
C GLN A 204 -17.01 15.39 -11.99
N LEU A 205 -16.15 14.55 -11.39
CA LEU A 205 -16.46 13.14 -11.08
C LEU A 205 -17.60 13.04 -10.05
N LEU A 206 -17.56 13.87 -9.00
CA LEU A 206 -18.58 13.93 -7.96
C LEU A 206 -19.92 14.44 -8.50
N ASN A 207 -19.91 15.57 -9.23
CA ASN A 207 -21.12 16.18 -9.78
C ASN A 207 -21.80 15.28 -10.82
N ALA A 208 -21.03 14.47 -11.56
CA ALA A 208 -21.56 13.48 -12.49
C ALA A 208 -22.07 12.20 -11.80
N GLY A 209 -21.88 12.04 -10.49
CA GLY A 209 -22.27 10.85 -9.74
C GLY A 209 -21.44 9.60 -10.09
N LEU A 210 -20.26 9.77 -10.69
CA LEU A 210 -19.37 8.66 -11.05
C LEU A 210 -18.66 8.08 -9.83
N ILE A 211 -18.47 8.91 -8.80
CA ILE A 211 -18.03 8.55 -7.47
C ILE A 211 -18.92 9.26 -6.44
N ALA A 212 -19.17 8.61 -5.30
CA ALA A 212 -19.95 9.16 -4.20
C ALA A 212 -19.13 10.11 -3.32
N ASP A 213 -17.83 9.88 -3.23
CA ASP A 213 -16.87 10.69 -2.49
C ASP A 213 -15.44 10.54 -3.04
N THR A 214 -14.55 11.43 -2.62
CA THR A 214 -13.12 11.47 -2.98
C THR A 214 -12.32 10.27 -2.43
N GLY A 215 -12.85 9.56 -1.44
CA GLY A 215 -12.29 8.29 -0.98
C GLY A 215 -12.40 7.17 -2.02
N GLN A 216 -13.24 7.30 -3.05
CA GLN A 216 -13.30 6.38 -4.20
C GLN A 216 -12.32 6.72 -5.33
N LEU A 217 -11.40 7.67 -5.10
CA LEU A 217 -10.22 7.87 -5.95
C LEU A 217 -9.18 6.81 -5.60
N TYR A 218 -9.25 5.68 -6.29
CA TYR A 218 -8.38 4.51 -6.10
C TYR A 218 -7.07 4.62 -6.88
N TRP A 219 -6.52 5.84 -6.96
CA TRP A 219 -5.23 6.05 -7.57
C TRP A 219 -4.09 5.51 -6.72
N GLN A 220 -3.03 5.08 -7.39
CA GLN A 220 -1.79 4.58 -6.81
C GLN A 220 -1.06 5.63 -5.96
N ALA A 221 -1.34 6.92 -6.19
CA ALA A 221 -1.03 8.01 -5.28
C ALA A 221 -2.07 9.14 -5.45
N ARG A 222 -2.36 9.89 -4.38
CA ARG A 222 -3.32 11.02 -4.40
C ARG A 222 -2.96 12.09 -3.37
N LEU A 223 -3.63 13.23 -3.45
CA LEU A 223 -3.65 14.18 -2.33
C LEU A 223 -4.57 13.63 -1.25
N SER A 224 -4.10 13.63 -0.01
CA SER A 224 -4.99 13.33 1.11
C SER A 224 -6.04 14.43 1.24
N GLU A 225 -7.28 14.03 1.43
CA GLU A 225 -8.39 14.97 1.69
C GLU A 225 -8.27 15.60 3.07
N ARG A 226 -7.76 14.83 4.03
CA ARG A 226 -7.77 15.15 5.45
C ARG A 226 -6.47 15.76 5.95
N TYR A 227 -5.34 15.35 5.36
CA TYR A 227 -4.02 15.78 5.78
C TYR A 227 -3.31 16.54 4.65
N PRO A 228 -2.42 17.49 4.95
CA PRO A 228 -1.59 18.16 3.94
C PRO A 228 -0.45 17.21 3.50
N THR A 229 -0.82 16.09 2.89
CA THR A 229 0.09 15.01 2.51
C THR A 229 -0.19 14.52 1.10
N VAL A 230 0.85 14.01 0.45
CA VAL A 230 0.71 13.07 -0.65
C VAL A 230 0.63 11.67 -0.06
N GLU A 231 -0.40 10.93 -0.46
CA GLU A 231 -0.69 9.59 0.01
C GLU A 231 -0.37 8.59 -1.10
N VAL A 232 0.65 7.75 -0.91
CA VAL A 232 1.05 6.69 -1.84
C VAL A 232 0.39 5.38 -1.40
N ARG A 233 -0.35 4.75 -2.32
CA ARG A 233 -1.27 3.63 -2.02
C ARG A 233 -1.01 2.36 -2.83
N CYS A 234 0.05 2.37 -3.65
CA CYS A 234 0.37 1.29 -4.58
C CYS A 234 0.99 0.05 -3.95
N LEU A 235 1.33 0.11 -2.66
CA LEU A 235 2.00 -0.96 -1.95
C LEU A 235 0.96 -1.95 -1.40
N ASP A 236 1.25 -3.24 -1.53
CA ASP A 236 0.59 -4.25 -0.73
C ASP A 236 1.01 -4.06 0.75
N VAL A 237 0.24 -4.55 1.72
CA VAL A 237 0.75 -4.68 3.10
C VAL A 237 1.96 -5.62 3.10
N GLN A 238 3.01 -5.32 3.88
CA GLN A 238 4.26 -6.08 3.85
C GLN A 238 4.30 -7.18 4.92
N LEU A 239 4.95 -8.32 4.62
CA LEU A 239 5.12 -9.40 5.61
C LEU A 239 5.87 -8.90 6.85
N ARG A 240 6.97 -8.17 6.66
CA ARG A 240 7.87 -7.71 7.72
C ARG A 240 7.75 -6.20 7.91
N VAL A 241 7.85 -5.76 9.17
CA VAL A 241 7.90 -4.32 9.50
C VAL A 241 9.11 -3.65 8.84
N ASP A 242 10.27 -4.30 8.80
CA ASP A 242 11.47 -3.77 8.13
C ASP A 242 11.22 -3.39 6.67
N ASP A 243 10.40 -4.17 5.96
CA ASP A 243 10.05 -3.90 4.56
C ASP A 243 9.13 -2.68 4.45
N ALA A 244 8.13 -2.59 5.34
CA ALA A 244 7.25 -1.43 5.43
C ALA A 244 8.03 -0.15 5.75
N VAL A 245 8.94 -0.19 6.73
CA VAL A 245 9.77 0.96 7.13
C VAL A 245 10.66 1.42 5.99
N ALA A 246 11.32 0.50 5.28
CA ALA A 246 12.18 0.87 4.15
C ALA A 246 11.38 1.45 2.98
N LEU A 247 10.20 0.90 2.67
CA LEU A 247 9.29 1.45 1.66
C LEU A 247 8.77 2.84 2.03
N ALA A 248 8.52 3.09 3.32
CA ALA A 248 8.19 4.44 3.82
C ALA A 248 9.37 5.41 3.61
N GLY A 249 10.61 4.96 3.82
CA GLY A 249 11.82 5.73 3.53
C GLY A 249 12.00 6.06 2.04
N VAL A 250 11.81 5.08 1.16
CA VAL A 250 11.83 5.29 -0.30
C VAL A 250 10.75 6.29 -0.71
N THR A 251 9.55 6.16 -0.15
CA THR A 251 8.42 7.05 -0.47
C THR A 251 8.67 8.48 0.01
N ARG A 252 9.21 8.66 1.23
CA ARG A 252 9.65 9.96 1.76
C ARG A 252 10.67 10.59 0.83
N ALA A 253 11.73 9.86 0.48
CA ALA A 253 12.79 10.36 -0.38
C ALA A 253 12.28 10.74 -1.78
N LEU A 254 11.34 9.98 -2.34
CA LEU A 254 10.70 10.32 -3.63
C LEU A 254 9.97 11.67 -3.56
N VAL A 255 9.21 11.90 -2.48
CA VAL A 255 8.48 13.16 -2.28
C VAL A 255 9.43 14.32 -2.02
N GLU A 256 10.46 14.13 -1.19
CA GLU A 256 11.48 15.15 -0.93
C GLU A 256 12.27 15.52 -2.19
N THR A 257 12.69 14.53 -2.98
CA THR A 257 13.32 14.77 -4.28
C THR A 257 12.38 15.53 -5.22
N ALA A 258 11.10 15.14 -5.30
CA ALA A 258 10.11 15.82 -6.14
C ALA A 258 9.85 17.27 -5.71
N LEU A 259 9.86 17.56 -4.41
CA LEU A 259 9.78 18.92 -3.87
C LEU A 259 11.02 19.74 -4.26
N ALA A 260 12.22 19.17 -4.11
CA ALA A 260 13.47 19.82 -4.49
C ALA A 260 13.54 20.13 -6.00
N GLU A 261 13.13 19.19 -6.85
CA GLU A 261 13.03 19.39 -8.30
C GLU A 261 12.03 20.49 -8.68
N THR A 262 10.91 20.56 -7.96
CA THR A 262 9.90 21.60 -8.16
C THR A 262 10.46 22.98 -7.80
N ALA A 263 11.13 23.09 -6.65
CA ALA A 263 11.78 24.33 -6.22
C ALA A 263 12.90 24.77 -7.19
N ALA A 264 13.59 23.80 -7.83
CA ALA A 264 14.59 24.06 -8.85
C ALA A 264 14.02 24.37 -10.25
N GLY A 265 12.69 24.34 -10.42
CA GLY A 265 12.03 24.58 -11.72
C GLY A 265 12.30 23.49 -12.77
N ALA A 266 12.70 22.29 -12.36
CA ALA A 266 12.88 21.17 -13.29
C ALA A 266 11.53 20.82 -13.96
N PRO A 267 11.48 20.43 -15.24
CA PRO A 267 10.23 19.99 -15.84
C PRO A 267 9.73 18.68 -15.20
N ALA A 268 8.41 18.52 -15.04
CA ALA A 268 7.82 17.24 -14.63
C ALA A 268 7.81 16.24 -15.80
N PRO A 269 8.08 14.94 -15.58
CA PRO A 269 7.94 13.92 -16.61
C PRO A 269 6.52 13.84 -17.17
N ARG A 270 6.40 13.67 -18.49
CA ARG A 270 5.10 13.54 -19.19
C ARG A 270 5.04 12.27 -20.05
N PRO A 271 5.16 11.07 -19.46
CA PRO A 271 4.97 9.82 -20.19
C PRO A 271 3.54 9.71 -20.72
N ALA A 272 3.37 8.94 -21.79
CA ALA A 272 2.05 8.57 -22.29
C ALA A 272 1.26 7.82 -21.20
N PRO A 273 -0.03 8.13 -20.97
CA PRO A 273 -0.84 7.46 -19.96
C PRO A 273 -0.89 5.93 -20.12
N GLU A 274 -0.95 5.45 -21.37
CA GLU A 274 -1.04 4.04 -21.71
C GLU A 274 0.24 3.29 -21.29
N LEU A 275 1.40 3.95 -21.40
CA LEU A 275 2.67 3.39 -20.95
C LEU A 275 2.69 3.22 -19.43
N LEU A 276 2.24 4.24 -18.68
CA LEU A 276 2.16 4.17 -17.22
C LEU A 276 1.22 3.07 -16.75
N GLN A 277 0.06 2.96 -17.38
CA GLN A 277 -0.92 1.93 -17.05
C GLN A 277 -0.38 0.52 -17.33
N ALA A 278 0.25 0.31 -18.50
CA ALA A 278 0.90 -0.95 -18.83
C ALA A 278 2.07 -1.28 -17.90
N ALA A 279 2.85 -0.27 -17.48
CA ALA A 279 3.96 -0.44 -16.55
C ALA A 279 3.50 -0.85 -15.15
N ILE A 280 2.41 -0.28 -14.62
CA ILE A 280 1.81 -0.74 -13.35
C ILE A 280 1.34 -2.18 -13.45
N TRP A 281 0.64 -2.53 -14.54
CA TRP A 281 0.17 -3.90 -14.74
C TRP A 281 1.35 -4.88 -14.80
N HIS A 282 2.41 -4.52 -15.54
CA HIS A 282 3.63 -5.32 -15.64
C HIS A 282 4.32 -5.47 -14.27
N ALA A 283 4.44 -4.39 -13.51
CA ALA A 283 4.98 -4.41 -12.16
C ALA A 283 4.16 -5.32 -11.22
N ALA A 284 2.83 -5.23 -11.26
CA ALA A 284 1.95 -6.10 -10.49
C ALA A 284 2.06 -7.57 -10.92
N ARG A 285 2.27 -7.85 -12.21
CA ARG A 285 2.42 -9.21 -12.74
C ARG A 285 3.74 -9.85 -12.33
N HIS A 286 4.83 -9.11 -12.42
CA HIS A 286 6.17 -9.68 -12.36
C HIS A 286 6.93 -9.34 -11.06
N GLY A 287 6.53 -8.31 -10.32
CA GLY A 287 7.34 -7.81 -9.21
C GLY A 287 8.75 -7.46 -9.70
N LEU A 288 9.77 -7.89 -8.96
CA LEU A 288 11.19 -7.73 -9.33
C LEU A 288 11.77 -8.94 -10.09
N SER A 289 10.95 -9.95 -10.40
CA SER A 289 11.41 -11.18 -11.09
C SER A 289 11.64 -11.02 -12.60
N ASP A 290 11.24 -9.89 -13.17
CA ASP A 290 11.44 -9.54 -14.58
C ASP A 290 11.97 -8.09 -14.69
N ALA A 291 12.22 -7.64 -15.91
CA ALA A 291 12.56 -6.25 -16.20
C ALA A 291 11.43 -5.29 -15.81
N LEU A 292 11.80 -4.08 -15.41
CA LEU A 292 10.89 -2.97 -15.14
C LEU A 292 10.94 -1.96 -16.28
N ILE A 293 9.93 -1.10 -16.34
CA ILE A 293 9.97 0.11 -17.16
C ILE A 293 10.56 1.22 -16.31
N ASP A 294 11.69 1.78 -16.74
CA ASP A 294 12.35 2.88 -16.06
C ASP A 294 11.53 4.19 -16.18
N PRO A 295 11.87 5.25 -15.42
CA PRO A 295 11.15 6.52 -15.49
C PRO A 295 11.18 7.21 -16.87
N GLY A 296 12.14 6.86 -17.72
CA GLY A 296 12.25 7.31 -19.10
C GLY A 296 11.43 6.49 -20.10
N GLY A 297 10.73 5.44 -19.64
CA GLY A 297 9.91 4.57 -20.47
C GLY A 297 10.66 3.40 -21.11
N THR A 298 11.90 3.12 -20.70
CA THR A 298 12.72 2.04 -21.28
C THR A 298 12.66 0.79 -20.40
N ARG A 299 12.46 -0.38 -21.01
CA ARG A 299 12.54 -1.67 -20.32
C ARG A 299 13.98 -1.98 -19.91
N ARG A 300 14.22 -2.23 -18.62
CA ARG A 300 15.54 -2.55 -18.04
C ARG A 300 15.44 -3.62 -16.95
N PRO A 301 16.49 -4.41 -16.69
CA PRO A 301 16.51 -5.32 -15.54
C PRO A 301 16.12 -4.61 -14.24
N ALA A 302 15.38 -5.27 -13.35
CA ALA A 302 14.91 -4.68 -12.10
C ALA A 302 16.06 -4.12 -11.24
N GLY A 303 17.17 -4.86 -11.13
CA GLY A 303 18.37 -4.42 -10.42
C GLY A 303 18.95 -3.12 -10.97
N ASP A 304 18.96 -2.94 -12.30
CA ASP A 304 19.43 -1.70 -12.94
C ASP A 304 18.52 -0.52 -12.63
N VAL A 305 17.20 -0.73 -12.67
CA VAL A 305 16.23 0.32 -12.31
C VAL A 305 16.37 0.71 -10.84
N LEU A 306 16.54 -0.26 -9.93
CA LEU A 306 16.69 0.03 -8.50
C LEU A 306 18.04 0.73 -8.20
N HIS A 307 19.16 0.24 -8.74
CA HIS A 307 20.48 0.81 -8.45
C HIS A 307 20.81 2.07 -9.26
N HIS A 308 20.67 2.02 -10.59
CA HIS A 308 21.16 3.06 -11.48
C HIS A 308 20.15 4.18 -11.74
N CYS A 309 18.86 3.90 -11.51
CA CYS A 309 17.80 4.90 -11.61
C CYS A 309 17.34 5.35 -10.22
N LEU A 310 16.70 4.48 -9.43
CA LEU A 310 16.01 4.86 -8.19
C LEU A 310 16.97 5.36 -7.11
N LEU A 311 17.92 4.54 -6.65
CA LEU A 311 18.82 4.95 -5.57
C LEU A 311 19.64 6.20 -5.90
N ARG A 312 20.07 6.33 -7.17
CA ARG A 312 20.76 7.54 -7.62
C ARG A 312 19.86 8.78 -7.61
N HIS A 313 18.60 8.64 -7.97
CA HIS A 313 17.61 9.73 -7.92
C HIS A 313 17.27 10.14 -6.48
N LEU A 314 17.28 9.19 -5.55
CA LEU A 314 16.94 9.40 -4.14
C LEU A 314 18.12 9.81 -3.26
N ALA A 315 19.36 9.62 -3.72
CA ALA A 315 20.56 9.80 -2.91
C ALA A 315 20.59 11.14 -2.14
N PRO A 316 20.33 12.31 -2.75
CA PRO A 316 20.37 13.57 -2.00
C PRO A 316 19.36 13.65 -0.85
N ALA A 317 18.14 13.13 -1.05
CA ALA A 317 17.11 13.13 -0.02
C ALA A 317 17.44 12.13 1.09
N LEU A 318 17.91 10.93 0.73
CA LEU A 318 18.32 9.89 1.68
C LEU A 318 19.52 10.32 2.54
N ASP A 319 20.48 11.04 1.95
CA ASP A 319 21.63 11.58 2.68
C ASP A 319 21.19 12.69 3.64
N ALA A 320 20.28 13.57 3.20
CA ALA A 320 19.75 14.65 4.03
C ALA A 320 18.90 14.15 5.21
N SER A 321 18.16 13.06 5.04
CA SER A 321 17.35 12.45 6.09
C SER A 321 18.14 11.51 7.01
N GLY A 322 19.32 11.04 6.55
CA GLY A 322 20.12 10.02 7.24
C GLY A 322 19.66 8.58 6.98
N ASP A 323 18.69 8.36 6.08
CA ASP A 323 18.14 7.02 5.80
C ASP A 323 18.93 6.21 4.78
N ALA A 324 19.95 6.81 4.13
CA ALA A 324 20.69 6.17 3.05
C ALA A 324 21.22 4.76 3.39
N PRO A 325 21.81 4.49 4.57
CA PRO A 325 22.27 3.15 4.93
C PRO A 325 21.13 2.13 5.02
N LEU A 326 19.99 2.52 5.62
CA LEU A 326 18.82 1.66 5.80
C LEU A 326 18.22 1.31 4.44
N VAL A 327 17.91 2.32 3.62
CA VAL A 327 17.23 2.12 2.33
C VAL A 327 18.13 1.38 1.34
N THR A 328 19.41 1.73 1.25
CA THR A 328 20.34 1.06 0.32
C THR A 328 20.58 -0.39 0.73
N GLY A 329 20.81 -0.64 2.03
CA GLY A 329 20.96 -1.99 2.56
C GLY A 329 19.72 -2.85 2.33
N TRP A 330 18.53 -2.26 2.52
CA TRP A 330 17.26 -2.91 2.24
C TRP A 330 17.08 -3.25 0.75
N VAL A 331 17.38 -2.32 -0.17
CA VAL A 331 17.30 -2.58 -1.62
C VAL A 331 18.21 -3.75 -2.03
N HIS A 332 19.44 -3.81 -1.51
CA HIS A 332 20.34 -4.94 -1.76
C HIS A 332 19.78 -6.27 -1.24
N ARG A 333 19.18 -6.26 -0.05
CA ARG A 333 18.52 -7.44 0.52
C ARG A 333 17.32 -7.85 -0.33
N LEU A 334 16.49 -6.91 -0.76
CA LEU A 334 15.30 -7.15 -1.58
C LEU A 334 15.67 -7.81 -2.92
N LEU A 335 16.73 -7.34 -3.59
CA LEU A 335 17.22 -7.94 -4.83
C LEU A 335 17.81 -9.35 -4.64
N ARG A 336 18.39 -9.63 -3.46
CA ARG A 336 18.98 -10.94 -3.14
C ARG A 336 17.94 -11.96 -2.68
N GLU A 337 16.99 -11.55 -1.85
CA GLU A 337 16.03 -12.44 -1.18
C GLU A 337 14.66 -12.48 -1.86
N GLY A 338 14.38 -11.54 -2.76
CA GLY A 338 13.07 -11.37 -3.38
C GLY A 338 12.07 -10.63 -2.49
N THR A 339 10.93 -10.33 -3.11
CA THR A 339 9.79 -9.63 -2.52
C THR A 339 8.97 -10.55 -1.59
N GLY A 340 7.98 -9.99 -0.90
CA GLY A 340 7.03 -10.78 -0.11
C GLY A 340 6.30 -11.82 -0.97
N ALA A 341 5.97 -11.48 -2.23
CA ALA A 341 5.39 -12.42 -3.18
C ALA A 341 6.32 -13.59 -3.51
N ASP A 342 7.62 -13.35 -3.70
CA ASP A 342 8.59 -14.41 -4.03
C ASP A 342 8.76 -15.41 -2.87
N ARG A 343 8.74 -14.90 -1.63
CA ARG A 343 8.78 -15.72 -0.41
C ARG A 343 7.54 -16.60 -0.30
N GLN A 344 6.35 -16.02 -0.48
CA GLN A 344 5.09 -16.76 -0.46
C GLN A 344 5.04 -17.86 -1.53
N ARG A 345 5.50 -17.57 -2.76
CA ARG A 345 5.58 -18.57 -3.84
C ARG A 345 6.55 -19.71 -3.52
N THR A 346 7.69 -19.38 -2.93
CA THR A 346 8.70 -20.38 -2.54
C THR A 346 8.11 -21.34 -1.50
N ALA A 347 7.46 -20.81 -0.46
CA ALA A 347 6.78 -21.61 0.54
C ALA A 347 5.63 -22.45 -0.07
N PHE A 348 4.81 -21.84 -0.93
CA PHE A 348 3.71 -22.52 -1.62
C PHE A 348 4.19 -23.68 -2.51
N THR A 349 5.28 -23.49 -3.24
CA THR A 349 5.86 -24.55 -4.09
C THR A 349 6.44 -25.68 -3.25
N GLY A 350 7.03 -25.37 -2.09
CA GLY A 350 7.63 -26.35 -1.20
C GLY A 350 6.63 -27.17 -0.37
N GLY A 351 5.47 -26.61 -0.03
CA GLY A 351 4.53 -27.27 0.90
C GLY A 351 3.05 -26.88 0.74
N GLY A 352 2.67 -26.30 -0.40
CA GLY A 352 1.29 -25.92 -0.70
C GLY A 352 0.76 -24.74 0.13
N PRO A 353 -0.57 -24.55 0.17
CA PRO A 353 -1.20 -23.45 0.91
C PRO A 353 -0.81 -23.40 2.39
N ALA A 354 -0.66 -24.55 3.05
CA ALA A 354 -0.32 -24.61 4.47
C ALA A 354 1.05 -24.01 4.77
N ALA A 355 2.07 -24.30 3.95
CA ALA A 355 3.40 -23.73 4.12
C ALA A 355 3.42 -22.22 3.85
N ALA A 356 2.64 -21.73 2.89
CA ALA A 356 2.49 -20.30 2.66
C ALA A 356 1.81 -19.59 3.84
N LEU A 357 0.76 -20.18 4.41
CA LEU A 357 0.09 -19.65 5.61
C LEU A 357 1.03 -19.61 6.81
N ASP A 358 1.82 -20.66 7.03
CA ASP A 358 2.79 -20.73 8.12
C ASP A 358 3.86 -19.62 8.01
N LEU A 359 4.42 -19.44 6.81
CA LEU A 359 5.34 -18.34 6.51
C LEU A 359 4.70 -16.98 6.84
N ILE A 360 3.51 -16.70 6.30
CA ILE A 360 2.87 -15.39 6.48
C ILE A 360 2.58 -15.15 7.96
N THR A 361 2.06 -16.14 8.67
CA THR A 361 1.72 -16.03 10.10
C THR A 361 2.96 -15.78 10.95
N THR A 362 4.06 -16.50 10.66
CA THR A 362 5.32 -16.34 11.39
C THR A 362 5.90 -14.94 11.18
N GLU A 363 5.99 -14.50 9.93
CA GLU A 363 6.56 -13.19 9.59
C GLU A 363 5.69 -12.02 10.09
N SER A 364 4.36 -12.17 10.07
CA SER A 364 3.43 -11.13 10.52
C SER A 364 3.55 -10.82 12.02
N ASN A 365 3.98 -11.81 12.83
CA ASN A 365 4.07 -11.73 14.29
C ASN A 365 5.51 -11.69 14.80
N THR A 366 6.50 -11.56 13.92
CA THR A 366 7.90 -11.40 14.35
C THR A 366 8.11 -9.95 14.81
N HIS A 367 8.13 -9.75 16.13
CA HIS A 367 8.27 -8.44 16.79
C HIS A 367 9.71 -8.01 16.98
#